data_AF-A0A239F4C8-F1
#
_entry.id   AF-A0A239F4C8-F1
#
_cell.length_a   1.000
_cell.length_b   1.000
_cell.length_c   1.000
_cell.angle_alpha   90.00
_cell.angle_beta   90.00
_cell.angle_gamma   90.00
#
_symmetry.space_group_name_H-M   'P 1'
#
loop_
_entity.id
_entity.type
_entity.pdbx_description
1 polymer ?
#
loop_
_entity_poly.entity_id
_entity_poly.type
_entity_poly.pdbx_seq_one_letter_code
_entity_poly.pdbx_strand_id
1 'polypeptide(L)'
;MEAAEEAKLTLQRLVGKVALLLTFIYILFLLGGVMTLARGRDVSPFTWPLFVLPATAFVPAVLFAVKLHQTSDPVKLKDLWKRCAVYAITGFALLLAMAFSLIELNG
;
A
#
# COMPACT_ATOMS: atom_id res chain seq x y z
N MET A 1 24.66 -21.66 -8.10
CA MET A 1 23.37 -21.22 -8.69
C MET A 1 22.22 -21.28 -7.68
N GLU A 2 22.19 -22.26 -6.76
CA GLU A 2 21.23 -22.34 -5.63
C GLU A 2 21.09 -21.06 -4.80
N ALA A 3 22.20 -20.46 -4.36
CA ALA A 3 22.16 -19.24 -3.54
C ALA A 3 21.47 -18.04 -4.23
N ALA A 4 21.53 -17.95 -5.55
CA ALA A 4 20.87 -16.88 -6.31
C ALA A 4 19.35 -17.10 -6.41
N GLU A 5 18.90 -18.35 -6.37
CA GLU A 5 17.49 -18.72 -6.44
C GLU A 5 16.81 -18.54 -5.07
N GLU A 6 17.49 -18.91 -3.99
CA GLU A 6 17.08 -18.63 -2.62
C GLU A 6 16.99 -17.12 -2.34
N ALA A 7 17.97 -16.33 -2.78
CA ALA A 7 17.95 -14.88 -2.65
C ALA A 7 16.75 -14.24 -3.37
N LYS A 8 16.41 -14.72 -4.58
CA LYS A 8 15.25 -14.24 -5.34
C LYS A 8 13.93 -14.55 -4.63
N LEU A 9 13.77 -15.77 -4.11
CA LEU A 9 12.56 -16.15 -3.36
C LEU A 9 12.40 -15.32 -2.09
N THR A 10 13.52 -15.06 -1.39
CA THR A 10 13.53 -14.22 -0.19
C THR A 10 13.10 -12.78 -0.51
N LEU A 11 13.64 -12.21 -1.60
CA LEU A 11 13.27 -10.87 -2.06
C LEU A 11 11.78 -10.78 -2.44
N GLN A 12 11.25 -11.78 -3.15
CA GLN A 12 9.82 -11.82 -3.52
C GLN A 12 8.90 -11.82 -2.32
N ARG A 13 9.23 -12.60 -1.28
CA ARG A 13 8.48 -12.62 -0.01
C ARG A 13 8.62 -11.31 0.76
N LEU A 14 9.79 -10.68 0.71
CA LEU A 14 10.03 -9.37 1.32
C LEU A 14 9.11 -8.30 0.72
N VAL A 15 8.94 -8.29 -0.60
CA VAL A 15 8.02 -7.36 -1.29
C VAL A 15 6.60 -7.49 -0.74
N GLY A 16 6.11 -8.71 -0.52
CA GLY A 16 4.79 -8.92 0.09
C GLY A 16 4.69 -8.31 1.49
N LYS A 17 5.71 -8.48 2.34
CA LYS A 17 5.76 -7.88 3.68
C LYS A 17 5.81 -6.35 3.63
N VAL A 18 6.58 -5.80 2.71
CA VAL A 18 6.67 -4.34 2.49
C VAL A 18 5.33 -3.79 2.02
N ALA A 19 4.63 -4.46 1.10
CA ALA A 19 3.30 -4.06 0.66
C ALA A 19 2.29 -4.01 1.81
N LEU A 20 2.33 -5.01 2.72
CA LEU A 20 1.51 -5.02 3.93
C LEU A 20 1.88 -3.87 4.88
N LEU A 21 3.17 -3.60 5.06
CA LEU A 21 3.65 -2.47 5.87
C LEU A 21 3.14 -1.13 5.30
N LEU A 22 3.25 -0.92 3.99
CA LEU A 22 2.75 0.30 3.34
C LEU A 22 1.24 0.45 3.50
N THR A 23 0.50 -0.65 3.39
CA THR A 23 -0.95 -0.63 3.63
C THR A 23 -1.27 -0.31 5.09
N PHE A 24 -0.49 -0.85 6.04
CA PHE A 24 -0.64 -0.52 7.45
C PHE A 24 -0.38 0.97 7.72
N ILE A 25 0.65 1.56 7.11
CA ILE A 25 0.92 3.01 7.18
C ILE A 25 -0.27 3.81 6.64
N TYR A 26 -0.86 3.38 5.52
CA TYR A 26 -2.07 4.00 4.98
C TYR A 26 -3.25 3.96 5.98
N ILE A 27 -3.47 2.83 6.67
CA ILE A 27 -4.50 2.72 7.71
C ILE A 27 -4.23 3.70 8.86
N LEU A 28 -2.97 3.86 9.29
CA LEU A 28 -2.62 4.87 10.30
C LEU A 28 -2.95 6.30 9.83
N PHE A 29 -2.71 6.60 8.55
CA PHE A 29 -3.10 7.88 7.95
C PHE A 29 -4.62 8.10 7.97
N LEU A 30 -5.41 7.07 7.61
CA LEU A 30 -6.87 7.13 7.71
C LEU A 30 -7.33 7.41 9.14
N LEU A 31 -6.75 6.72 10.12
CA LEU A 31 -7.06 6.93 11.54
C LEU A 31 -6.70 8.36 11.99
N GLY A 32 -5.57 8.90 11.55
CA GLY A 32 -5.19 10.29 11.79
C GLY A 32 -6.20 11.29 11.21
N GLY A 33 -6.70 11.02 10.00
CA GLY A 33 -7.78 11.79 9.37
C GLY A 33 -9.07 11.78 10.20
N VAL A 34 -9.52 10.58 10.62
CA VAL A 34 -10.71 10.41 11.47
C VAL A 34 -10.56 11.13 12.81
N MET A 35 -9.40 11.02 13.46
CA MET A 35 -9.11 11.70 14.72
C MET A 35 -9.11 13.22 14.58
N THR A 36 -8.71 13.75 13.42
CA THR A 36 -8.75 15.18 13.14
C THR A 36 -10.19 15.69 13.03
N LEU A 37 -11.07 14.92 12.38
CA LEU A 37 -12.50 15.19 12.34
C LEU A 37 -13.12 15.12 13.75
N ALA A 38 -12.77 14.09 14.54
CA ALA A 38 -13.30 13.91 15.90
C ALA A 38 -12.91 15.07 16.85
N ARG A 39 -11.81 15.77 16.57
CA ARG A 39 -11.37 16.96 17.32
C ARG A 39 -12.07 18.26 16.88
N GLY A 40 -13.06 18.18 16.00
CA GLY A 40 -13.85 19.34 15.57
C GLY A 40 -13.08 20.31 14.69
N ARG A 41 -11.96 19.89 14.07
CA ARG A 41 -11.33 20.69 13.02
C ARG A 41 -12.15 20.52 11.74
N ASP A 42 -12.55 21.64 11.14
CA ASP A 42 -13.22 21.65 9.85
C ASP A 42 -12.30 21.05 8.79
N VAL A 43 -12.60 19.82 8.40
CA VAL A 43 -11.91 19.14 7.29
C VAL A 43 -12.78 19.33 6.06
N SER A 44 -12.19 19.85 4.97
CA SER A 44 -12.91 20.01 3.71
C SER A 44 -13.60 18.69 3.30
N PRO A 45 -14.87 18.72 2.88
CA PRO A 45 -15.58 17.51 2.44
C PRO A 45 -14.86 16.78 1.29
N PHE A 46 -14.08 17.52 0.49
CA PHE A 46 -13.28 16.98 -0.62
C PHE A 46 -12.09 16.12 -0.18
N THR A 47 -11.68 16.23 1.08
CA THR A 47 -10.59 15.43 1.65
C THR A 47 -10.97 13.95 1.74
N TRP A 48 -12.24 13.61 1.98
CA TRP A 48 -12.70 12.23 2.15
C TRP A 48 -12.62 11.37 0.87
N PRO A 49 -13.11 11.82 -0.30
CA PRO A 49 -12.88 11.11 -1.56
C PRO A 49 -11.39 10.91 -1.87
N LEU A 50 -10.53 11.87 -1.51
CA LEU A 50 -9.09 11.78 -1.73
C LEU A 50 -8.47 10.59 -0.99
N PHE A 51 -8.95 10.31 0.23
CA PHE A 51 -8.52 9.15 1.02
C PHE A 51 -8.93 7.81 0.41
N VAL A 52 -9.96 7.76 -0.45
CA VAL A 52 -10.39 6.50 -1.10
C VAL A 52 -9.44 6.09 -2.23
N LEU A 53 -8.75 7.05 -2.86
CA LEU A 53 -7.89 6.77 -4.02
C LEU A 53 -6.76 5.77 -3.68
N PRO A 54 -5.95 5.95 -2.62
CA PRO A 54 -4.92 4.97 -2.28
C PRO A 54 -5.49 3.60 -1.92
N ALA A 55 -6.70 3.53 -1.34
CA ALA A 55 -7.35 2.26 -1.01
C ALA A 55 -7.53 1.37 -2.24
N THR A 56 -7.89 1.95 -3.39
CA THR A 56 -8.10 1.19 -4.64
C THR A 56 -6.86 0.46 -5.12
N ALA A 57 -5.67 0.94 -4.73
CA ALA A 57 -4.39 0.29 -5.03
C ALA A 57 -3.89 -0.60 -3.88
N PHE A 58 -4.08 -0.20 -2.62
CA PHE A 58 -3.62 -1.00 -1.47
C PHE A 58 -4.45 -2.27 -1.26
N VAL A 59 -5.76 -2.25 -1.52
CA VAL A 59 -6.61 -3.46 -1.42
C VAL A 59 -6.11 -4.60 -2.31
N PRO A 60 -5.91 -4.42 -3.63
CA PRO A 60 -5.32 -5.46 -4.46
C PRO A 60 -3.88 -5.80 -4.05
N ALA A 61 -3.08 -4.84 -3.57
CA ALA A 61 -1.73 -5.10 -3.07
C ALA A 61 -1.74 -6.10 -1.90
N VAL A 62 -2.65 -5.94 -0.93
CA VAL A 62 -2.82 -6.86 0.20
C VAL A 62 -3.28 -8.23 -0.28
N LEU A 63 -4.26 -8.30 -1.19
CA LEU A 63 -4.74 -9.56 -1.73
C LEU A 63 -3.62 -10.34 -2.43
N PHE A 64 -2.77 -9.66 -3.19
CA PHE A 64 -1.61 -10.29 -3.81
C PHE A 64 -0.53 -10.66 -2.80
N ALA A 65 -0.28 -9.83 -1.79
CA ALA A 65 0.67 -10.13 -0.72
C ALA A 65 0.27 -11.38 0.08
N VAL A 66 -1.01 -11.54 0.41
CA VAL A 66 -1.56 -12.74 1.08
C VAL A 66 -1.41 -13.97 0.19
N LYS A 67 -1.82 -13.87 -1.10
CA LYS A 67 -1.65 -14.96 -2.06
C LYS A 67 -0.18 -15.37 -2.25
N LEU A 68 0.74 -14.40 -2.18
CA LEU A 68 2.18 -14.61 -2.30
C LEU A 68 2.76 -15.38 -1.10
N HIS A 69 2.19 -15.22 0.09
CA HIS A 69 2.55 -16.01 1.28
C HIS A 69 1.94 -17.41 1.28
N GLN A 70 0.76 -17.58 0.65
CA GLN A 70 0.05 -18.86 0.57
C GLN A 70 0.54 -19.77 -0.57
N THR A 71 1.12 -19.20 -1.62
CA THR A 71 1.61 -19.94 -2.80
C THR A 71 3.03 -20.44 -2.62
N SER A 72 3.26 -21.73 -2.93
CA SER A 72 4.60 -22.33 -3.06
C SER A 72 5.01 -22.59 -4.52
N ASP A 73 4.10 -22.37 -5.47
CA ASP A 73 4.36 -22.54 -6.91
C ASP A 73 5.25 -21.41 -7.45
N PRO A 74 6.47 -21.70 -7.94
CA PRO A 74 7.44 -20.70 -8.38
C PRO A 74 6.97 -19.89 -9.59
N VAL A 75 6.13 -20.47 -10.46
CA VAL A 75 5.60 -19.78 -11.64
C VAL A 75 4.59 -18.71 -11.22
N LYS A 76 3.69 -19.07 -10.30
CA LYS A 76 2.70 -18.13 -9.74
C LYS A 76 3.35 -17.07 -8.87
N LEU A 77 4.37 -17.42 -8.09
CA LEU A 77 5.17 -16.48 -7.30
C LEU A 77 5.72 -15.36 -8.18
N LYS A 78 6.30 -15.71 -9.35
CA LYS A 78 6.91 -14.76 -10.29
C LYS A 78 5.94 -13.70 -10.84
N ASP A 79 4.67 -14.04 -11.01
CA ASP A 79 3.64 -13.10 -11.46
C ASP A 79 3.06 -12.29 -10.30
N LEU A 80 2.77 -12.96 -9.17
CA LEU A 80 2.19 -12.34 -7.99
C LEU A 80 3.09 -11.26 -7.39
N TRP A 81 4.42 -11.47 -7.33
CA TRP A 81 5.31 -10.47 -6.73
C TRP A 81 5.35 -9.18 -7.54
N LYS A 82 5.31 -9.27 -8.88
CA LYS A 82 5.30 -8.09 -9.75
C LYS A 82 4.01 -7.30 -9.58
N ARG A 83 2.86 -7.98 -9.62
CA ARG A 83 1.56 -7.35 -9.40
C ARG A 83 1.50 -6.70 -8.02
N CYS A 84 1.91 -7.43 -6.98
CA CYS A 84 1.99 -6.92 -5.62
C CYS A 84 2.88 -5.66 -5.53
N ALA A 85 4.07 -5.67 -6.15
CA ALA A 85 4.98 -4.54 -6.18
C ALA A 85 4.35 -3.32 -6.88
N VAL A 86 3.77 -3.52 -8.06
CA VAL A 86 3.14 -2.44 -8.83
C VAL A 86 2.02 -1.79 -8.02
N TYR A 87 1.08 -2.58 -7.49
CA TYR A 87 -0.03 -2.02 -6.70
C TYR A 87 0.45 -1.35 -5.41
N ALA A 88 1.45 -1.90 -4.73
CA ALA A 88 2.03 -1.29 -3.53
C ALA A 88 2.71 0.05 -3.82
N ILE A 89 3.51 0.13 -4.90
CA ILE A 89 4.18 1.35 -5.33
C ILE A 89 3.14 2.40 -5.77
N THR A 90 2.13 1.99 -6.57
CA THR A 90 1.05 2.88 -6.99
C THR A 90 0.26 3.40 -5.80
N GLY A 91 -0.11 2.55 -4.83
CA GLY A 91 -0.80 2.97 -3.62
C GLY A 91 0.02 3.95 -2.79
N PHE A 92 1.33 3.71 -2.67
CA PHE A 92 2.23 4.62 -1.98
C PHE A 92 2.39 5.96 -2.69
N ALA A 93 2.52 5.96 -4.02
CA ALA A 93 2.58 7.19 -4.81
C ALA A 93 1.29 8.01 -4.70
N LEU A 94 0.13 7.35 -4.72
CA LEU A 94 -1.17 8.00 -4.50
C LEU A 94 -1.28 8.58 -3.09
N LEU A 95 -0.79 7.86 -2.07
CA LEU A 95 -0.75 8.35 -0.69
C LEU A 95 0.12 9.61 -0.56
N LEU A 96 1.29 9.61 -1.18
CA LEU A 96 2.17 10.78 -1.18
C LEU A 96 1.53 11.96 -1.92
N ALA A 97 0.99 11.73 -3.13
CA ALA A 97 0.29 12.76 -3.89
C ALA A 97 -0.85 13.38 -3.09
N MET A 98 -1.67 12.54 -2.43
CA MET A 98 -2.73 12.98 -1.53
C MET A 98 -2.18 13.83 -0.37
N ALA A 99 -1.09 13.39 0.28
CA ALA A 99 -0.47 14.14 1.36
C ALA A 99 0.04 15.52 0.91
N PHE A 100 0.70 15.59 -0.25
CA PHE A 100 1.15 16.86 -0.84
C PHE A 100 -0.02 17.78 -1.18
N SER A 101 -1.08 17.27 -1.82
CA SER A 101 -2.28 18.07 -2.12
C SER A 101 -2.94 18.61 -0.86
N LEU A 102 -2.97 17.83 0.23
CA LEU A 102 -3.52 18.30 1.50
C LEU A 102 -2.65 19.37 2.16
N ILE A 103 -1.33 19.33 1.99
CA ILE A 103 -0.44 20.40 2.47
C ILE A 103 -0.70 21.68 1.68
N GLU A 104 -0.79 21.59 0.35
CA GLU A 104 -1.03 22.75 -0.52
C GLU A 104 -2.41 23.38 -0.29
N LEU A 105 -3.44 22.58 0.01
CA LEU A 105 -4.79 23.09 0.31
C LEU A 105 -4.93 23.75 1.68
N ASN A 106 -4.05 23.44 2.64
CA ASN A 106 -4.13 23.95 4.02
C ASN A 106 -2.96 24.89 4.39
N GLY A 107 -2.06 25.15 3.45
CA GLY A 107 -0.87 25.99 3.61
C GLY A 107 -1.08 27.44 3.19
#